data_AF-A0A392ULK3-F1
#
_entry.id   AF-A0A392ULK3-F1
#
_cell.length_a   1.000
_cell.length_b   1.000
_cell.length_c   1.000
_cell.angle_alpha   90.00
_cell.angle_beta   90.00
_cell.angle_gamma   90.00
#
_symmetry.space_group_name_H-M   'P 1'
#
loop_
_entity.id
_entity.type
_entity.pdbx_description
1 polymer ?
#
loop_
_entity_poly.entity_id
_entity_poly.type
_entity_poly.pdbx_seq_one_letter_code
_entity_poly.pdbx_strand_id
1 'polypeptide(L)' 'VCDIPVSQLPQPYVKGDRTAILIPKEESRVGIDDCKNNLHGRIIWPKGAVMLKIDILCSKLASGWKSLAKWGITPR' A
#
# COMPACT_ATOMS: atom_id res chain seq x y z
N VAL A 1 -1.64 -18.16 -8.30
CA VAL A 1 -1.59 -18.16 -6.82
C VAL A 1 -0.11 -18.11 -6.46
N CYS A 2 0.31 -17.19 -5.59
CA CYS A 2 1.71 -17.14 -5.15
C CYS A 2 1.86 -18.03 -3.92
N ASP A 3 2.64 -19.10 -4.04
CA ASP A 3 2.99 -19.98 -2.92
C ASP A 3 4.16 -19.36 -2.15
N ILE A 4 3.87 -18.42 -1.26
CA ILE A 4 4.87 -17.86 -0.36
C ILE A 4 5.02 -18.83 0.82
N PRO A 5 6.21 -19.39 1.06
CA PRO A 5 6.44 -20.27 2.20
C PRO A 5 6.15 -19.57 3.51
N VAL A 6 5.43 -20.22 4.43
CA VAL A 6 5.09 -19.67 5.75
C VAL A 6 6.34 -19.26 6.54
N SER A 7 7.48 -19.92 6.29
CA SER A 7 8.77 -19.59 6.89
C SER A 7 9.31 -18.21 6.50
N GLN A 8 8.83 -17.61 5.41
CA GLN A 8 9.21 -16.27 4.97
C GLN A 8 8.31 -15.18 5.58
N LEU A 9 7.23 -15.56 6.26
CA LEU A 9 6.32 -14.60 6.91
C LEU A 9 6.81 -14.27 8.33
N PRO A 10 6.56 -13.04 8.82
CA PRO A 10 6.83 -12.70 10.21
C PRO A 10 6.10 -13.69 11.13
N GLN A 11 6.84 -14.30 12.06
CA GLN A 11 6.23 -15.27 12.97
C GLN A 11 5.27 -14.56 13.92
N PRO A 12 3.99 -14.96 13.97
CA PRO A 12 3.07 -14.43 14.94
C PRO A 12 3.41 -14.95 16.35
N TYR A 13 3.26 -14.11 17.36
CA TYR A 13 3.40 -14.46 18.77
C TYR A 13 2.12 -14.14 19.54
N VAL A 14 1.88 -14.88 20.62
CA VAL A 14 0.69 -14.72 21.47
C VAL A 14 0.96 -13.61 22.50
N LYS A 15 0.06 -12.63 22.56
CA LYS A 15 0.06 -11.52 23.53
C LYS A 15 -1.28 -11.51 24.28
N GLY A 16 -1.36 -12.30 25.36
CA GLY A 16 -2.62 -12.56 26.06
C GLY A 16 -3.58 -13.32 25.14
N ASP A 17 -4.80 -12.82 24.97
CA ASP A 17 -5.82 -13.43 24.09
C ASP A 17 -5.70 -13.00 22.61
N ARG A 18 -4.61 -12.32 22.23
CA ARG A 18 -4.42 -11.78 20.87
C ARG A 18 -3.18 -12.34 20.21
N THR A 19 -3.26 -12.57 18.91
CA THR A 19 -2.10 -12.89 18.07
C THR A 19 -1.53 -11.60 17.49
N ALA A 20 -0.22 -11.40 17.62
CA ALA A 20 0.48 -10.22 17.10
C ALA A 20 1.67 -10.63 16.24
N ILE A 21 2.02 -9.83 15.24
CA ILE A 21 3.30 -9.92 14.54
C ILE A 21 4.19 -8.78 15.04
N LEU A 22 5.47 -9.06 15.26
CA LEU A 22 6.42 -8.00 15.61
C LEU A 22 6.82 -7.30 14.31
N ILE A 23 6.51 -6.00 14.23
CA ILE A 23 7.07 -5.12 13.20
C ILE A 23 8.15 -4.28 13.90
N PRO A 24 9.43 -4.45 13.56
CA PRO A 24 10.49 -3.60 14.09
C PRO A 24 10.16 -2.13 13.87
N LYS A 25 10.42 -1.29 14.88
CA LYS A 25 10.10 0.15 14.81
C LYS A 25 10.79 0.83 13.63
N GLU A 26 11.99 0.39 13.27
CA GLU A 26 12.75 0.94 12.15
C GLU A 26 12.08 0.62 10.80
N GLU A 27 11.62 -0.62 10.61
CA GLU A 27 10.83 -1.00 9.42
C GLU A 27 9.51 -0.23 9.33
N SER A 28 8.84 -0.02 10.47
CA SER A 28 7.63 0.82 10.51
C SER A 28 7.93 2.26 10.11
N ARG A 29 9.07 2.83 10.52
CA ARG A 29 9.47 4.20 10.16
C ARG A 29 9.81 4.33 8.69
N VAL A 30 10.54 3.37 8.13
CA VAL A 30 10.84 3.32 6.70
C VAL A 30 9.54 3.23 5.89
N GLY A 31 8.62 2.35 6.28
CA GLY A 31 7.33 2.22 5.61
C GLY A 31 6.48 3.50 5.67
N ILE A 32 6.54 4.24 6.78
CA ILE A 32 5.86 5.54 6.90
C ILE A 32 6.51 6.59 6.00
N ASP A 33 7.84 6.64 5.93
CA ASP A 33 8.55 7.60 5.07
C ASP A 33 8.28 7.32 3.58
N ASP A 34 8.30 6.05 3.20
CA ASP A 34 7.95 5.59 1.85
C ASP A 34 6.49 5.94 1.50
N CYS A 35 5.54 5.70 2.41
CA CYS A 35 4.12 5.94 2.16
C CYS A 35 3.72 7.42 2.28
N LYS A 36 4.54 8.27 2.92
CA LYS A 36 4.21 9.70 3.11
C LYS A 36 4.03 10.43 1.78
N ASN A 37 4.81 10.04 0.78
CA ASN A 37 4.83 10.68 -0.53
C ASN A 37 4.35 9.76 -1.66
N ASN A 38 4.09 8.48 -1.37
CA ASN A 38 3.64 7.49 -2.33
C ASN A 38 2.34 6.83 -1.86
N LEU A 39 1.34 6.77 -2.74
CA LEU A 39 0.12 6.04 -2.47
C LEU A 39 0.27 4.57 -2.90
N HIS A 40 0.55 3.69 -1.93
CA HIS A 40 0.45 2.25 -2.15
C HIS A 40 -1.00 1.79 -1.94
N GLY A 41 -1.69 1.47 -3.03
CA GLY A 41 -3.10 1.08 -2.98
C GLY A 41 -3.52 0.17 -4.13
N ARG A 42 -4.72 -0.39 -4.01
CA ARG A 42 -5.41 -1.07 -5.10
C ARG A 42 -6.63 -0.26 -5.48
N ILE A 43 -6.82 -0.08 -6.78
CA ILE A 43 -8.00 0.59 -7.30
C ILE A 43 -9.04 -0.49 -7.60
N ILE A 44 -10.16 -0.43 -6.89
CA ILE A 44 -11.29 -1.35 -7.10
C ILE A 44 -12.30 -0.63 -7.98
N TRP A 45 -12.55 -1.19 -9.16
CA TRP A 45 -13.59 -0.68 -10.04
C TRP A 45 -14.90 -1.41 -9.79
N PRO A 46 -16.00 -0.69 -9.48
CA PRO A 46 -17.31 -1.32 -9.43
C PRO A 46 -17.72 -1.80 -10.83
N LYS A 47 -18.48 -2.89 -10.88
CA LYS A 47 -18.96 -3.45 -12.15
C LYS A 47 -19.75 -2.39 -12.93
N GLY A 48 -19.41 -2.23 -14.22
CA GLY A 48 -20.06 -1.26 -15.11
C GLY A 48 -19.51 0.16 -15.05
N ALA A 49 -18.56 0.48 -14.16
CA ALA A 49 -17.93 1.80 -14.17
C ALA A 49 -16.95 1.95 -15.34
N VAL A 50 -16.90 3.15 -15.91
CA VAL A 50 -15.95 3.50 -16.99
C VAL A 50 -14.55 3.54 -16.41
N MET A 51 -13.61 2.74 -16.93
CA MET A 51 -12.21 2.83 -16.52
C MET A 51 -11.70 4.25 -16.73
N LEU A 52 -11.20 4.88 -15.67
CA LEU A 52 -10.53 6.17 -15.80
C LEU A 52 -9.18 5.96 -16.48
N LYS A 53 -8.85 6.88 -17.39
CA LYS A 53 -7.48 7.02 -17.87
C LYS A 53 -6.57 7.43 -16.72
N ILE A 54 -5.31 7.00 -16.80
CA ILE A 54 -4.30 7.19 -15.75
C ILE A 54 -4.08 8.68 -15.45
N ASP A 55 -4.10 9.55 -16.46
CA ASP A 55 -3.95 11.01 -16.33
C ASP A 55 -5.06 11.64 -15.49
N ILE A 56 -6.32 11.25 -15.74
CA ILE A 56 -7.48 11.74 -14.98
C ILE A 56 -7.42 11.25 -13.54
N LEU A 57 -7.06 9.98 -13.35
CA LEU A 57 -6.88 9.38 -12.03
C LEU A 57 -5.79 10.11 -11.23
N CYS A 58 -4.60 10.28 -11.80
CA CYS A 58 -3.49 11.01 -11.19
C CYS A 58 -3.89 12.46 -10.84
N SER A 59 -4.63 13.14 -11.72
CA SER A 59 -5.12 14.51 -11.47
C SER A 59 -6.09 14.58 -10.30
N LYS A 60 -6.99 13.59 -10.17
CA LYS A 60 -7.90 13.50 -9.02
C LYS A 60 -7.18 13.17 -7.71
N LEU A 61 -6.13 12.36 -7.76
CA LEU A 61 -5.32 12.05 -6.58
C LEU A 61 -4.50 13.27 -6.13
N ALA A 62 -3.98 14.06 -7.08
CA ALA A 62 -3.21 15.25 -6.79
C ALA A 62 -3.97 16.31 -5.99
N SER A 63 -5.30 16.38 -6.12
CA SER A 63 -6.09 17.36 -5.36
C SER A 63 -6.24 17.00 -3.88
N GLY A 64 -6.25 15.70 -3.55
CA GLY A 64 -6.39 15.20 -2.17
C GLY A 64 -5.06 14.83 -1.50
N TRP A 65 -3.99 14.67 -2.27
CA TRP A 65 -2.73 14.12 -1.78
C TRP A 65 -1.53 14.89 -2.34
N LYS A 66 -0.77 15.54 -1.45
CA LYS A 66 0.43 16.28 -1.84
C LYS A 66 1.52 15.28 -2.23
N SER A 67 2.00 15.37 -3.47
CA SER A 67 3.15 14.60 -3.95
C SER A 67 4.40 15.48 -4.01
N LEU A 68 5.57 14.88 -3.85
CA LEU A 68 6.87 15.55 -4.04
C LEU A 68 7.22 15.72 -5.54
N ALA A 69 6.58 14.95 -6.42
CA ALA A 69 6.79 14.96 -7.87
C ALA A 69 5.46 14.76 -8.63
N LYS A 70 5.49 14.75 -9.96
CA LYS A 70 4.32 14.43 -10.78
C LYS A 70 3.82 13.01 -10.46
N TRP A 71 2.50 12.86 -10.35
CA TRP A 71 1.86 11.56 -10.12
C TRP A 71 2.10 10.61 -11.29
N GLY A 72 2.53 9.38 -10.96
CA GLY A 72 2.71 8.28 -11.91
C GLY A 72 2.25 6.96 -11.28
N ILE A 73 2.08 5.94 -12.10
CA ILE A 73 1.74 4.58 -11.66
C ILE A 73 2.92 3.68 -11.95
N THR A 74 3.42 3.02 -10.91
CA THR A 74 4.40 1.94 -11.04
C THR A 74 3.65 0.61 -10.87
N PRO A 75 3.56 -0.23 -11.91
CA PRO A 75 2.99 -1.57 -11.75
C PRO A 75 3.86 -2.39 -10.79
N ARG A 76 3.20 -3.19 -9.94
CA ARG A 76 3.85 -4.11 -8.99
C ARG A 76 4.02 -5.48 -9.60
#